data_AF-A0A925MUU1-F1
#
_entry.id   AF-A0A925MUU1-F1
#
_cell.length_a   1.000
_cell.length_b   1.000
_cell.length_c   1.000
_cell.angle_alpha   90.00
_cell.angle_beta   90.00
_cell.angle_gamma   90.00
#
_symmetry.space_group_name_H-M   'P 1'
#
loop_
_entity.id
_entity.type
_entity.pdbx_description
1 polymer ?
#
loop_
_entity_poly.entity_id
_entity_poly.type
_entity_poly.pdbx_seq_one_letter_code
_entity_poly.pdbx_strand_id
1 'polypeptide(L)'
;LAAIGREVPPLGERLALMADNAPVDAIASVPYGWRTAATQPGVFRLGDQAGVIDSLAGEGVGLALASGTSAARHFLQGGADAAQVYQARFAGHARRPIAIAQLVKAVAERPALAGVAAGIARRSPWLIDRLARLTRIDDSDH
;
A
#
# COMPACT_ATOMS: atom_id res chain seq x y z
N LEU A 1 -16.31 16.95 3.88
CA LEU A 1 -16.64 15.56 4.29
C LEU A 1 -18.13 15.35 4.51
N ALA A 2 -18.81 16.15 5.33
CA ALA A 2 -20.26 16.00 5.56
C ALA A 2 -21.14 16.06 4.30
N ALA A 3 -20.78 16.87 3.30
CA ALA A 3 -21.50 16.90 2.01
C ALA A 3 -21.36 15.57 1.24
N ILE A 4 -20.14 15.04 1.14
CA ILE A 4 -19.84 13.77 0.46
C ILE A 4 -20.46 12.59 1.21
N GLY A 5 -20.47 12.62 2.55
CA GLY A 5 -21.11 11.60 3.38
C GLY A 5 -22.63 11.54 3.20
N ARG A 6 -23.29 12.64 2.83
CA ARG A 6 -24.71 12.66 2.47
C ARG A 6 -24.98 12.08 1.08
N GLU A 7 -24.04 12.24 0.15
CA GLU A 7 -24.13 11.70 -1.22
C GLU A 7 -23.83 10.19 -1.26
N VAL A 8 -22.97 9.69 -0.38
CA VAL A 8 -22.57 8.28 -0.29
C VAL A 8 -22.87 7.75 1.12
N PRO A 9 -24.07 7.21 1.37
CA PRO A 9 -24.51 6.83 2.72
C PRO A 9 -23.57 5.86 3.46
N PRO A 10 -23.01 4.80 2.83
CA PRO A 10 -22.04 3.93 3.50
C PRO A 10 -20.76 4.64 3.94
N LEU A 11 -20.34 5.67 3.19
CA LEU A 11 -19.21 6.52 3.58
C LEU A 11 -19.61 7.46 4.71
N GLY A 12 -20.84 8.00 4.68
CA GLY A 12 -21.41 8.81 5.76
C GLY A 12 -21.43 8.08 7.11
N GLU A 13 -21.86 6.81 7.12
CA GLU A 13 -21.84 5.95 8.32
C GLU A 13 -20.44 5.78 8.90
N ARG A 14 -19.42 5.60 8.04
CA ARG A 14 -18.02 5.51 8.49
C ARG A 14 -17.49 6.83 9.01
N LEU A 15 -17.83 7.94 8.36
CA LEU A 15 -17.43 9.28 8.80
C LEU A 15 -18.07 9.67 10.13
N ALA A 16 -19.26 9.15 10.44
CA ALA A 16 -19.93 9.38 11.73
C ALA A 16 -19.18 8.75 12.92
N LEU A 17 -18.28 7.80 12.68
CA LEU A 17 -17.41 7.21 13.70
C LEU A 17 -16.14 8.04 13.95
N MET A 18 -15.88 9.06 13.14
CA MET A 18 -14.70 9.91 13.27
C MET A 18 -14.93 10.93 14.40
N ALA A 19 -13.96 11.10 15.29
CA ALA A 19 -14.05 12.08 16.37
C ALA A 19 -14.21 13.50 15.82
N ASP A 20 -14.99 14.33 16.51
CA ASP A 20 -15.17 15.74 16.14
C ASP A 20 -13.81 16.45 16.08
N ASN A 21 -13.54 17.09 14.95
CA ASN A 21 -12.27 17.77 14.63
C ASN A 21 -11.02 16.88 14.56
N ALA A 22 -11.16 15.57 14.28
CA ALA A 22 -10.00 14.75 13.98
C ALA A 22 -9.18 15.37 12.83
N PRO A 23 -7.88 15.67 13.05
CA PRO A 23 -7.05 16.28 12.02
C PRO A 23 -6.94 15.33 10.83
N VAL A 24 -7.34 15.81 9.65
CA VAL A 24 -7.23 15.06 8.41
C VAL A 24 -5.88 15.40 7.78
N ASP A 25 -4.91 14.51 7.99
CA ASP A 25 -3.63 14.59 7.29
C ASP A 25 -3.78 14.05 5.87
N ALA A 26 -3.73 14.96 4.90
CA ALA A 26 -3.63 14.60 3.50
C ALA A 26 -2.16 14.31 3.15
N ILE A 27 -1.89 13.09 2.69
CA ILE A 27 -0.57 12.73 2.17
C ILE A 27 -0.57 12.96 0.66
N ALA A 28 0.24 13.92 0.21
CA ALA A 28 0.42 14.25 -1.20
C ALA A 28 1.91 14.33 -1.55
N SER A 29 2.26 14.09 -2.82
CA SER A 29 3.62 14.22 -3.36
C SER A 29 4.70 13.36 -2.69
N VAL A 30 4.32 12.23 -2.08
CA VAL A 30 5.29 11.29 -1.51
C VAL A 30 5.99 10.54 -2.65
N PRO A 31 7.34 10.50 -2.66
CA PRO A 31 8.07 9.85 -3.73
C PRO A 31 7.79 8.35 -3.79
N TYR A 32 7.60 7.82 -5.00
CA TYR A 32 7.49 6.37 -5.21
C TYR A 32 8.70 5.65 -4.62
N GLY A 33 8.45 4.51 -3.95
CA GLY A 33 9.50 3.78 -3.24
C GLY A 33 9.60 4.11 -1.75
N TRP A 34 8.90 5.15 -1.29
CA TRP A 34 8.88 5.53 0.12
C TRP A 34 8.07 4.53 0.98
N ARG A 35 8.51 4.34 2.23
CA ARG A 35 7.81 3.57 3.27
C ARG A 35 8.26 4.04 4.66
N THR A 36 7.39 3.90 5.66
CA THR A 36 7.77 4.16 7.06
C THR A 36 7.72 2.89 7.91
N ALA A 37 8.76 2.68 8.71
CA ALA A 37 8.84 1.62 9.71
C ALA A 37 8.46 2.07 11.13
N ALA A 38 8.14 3.35 11.31
CA ALA A 38 7.85 3.95 12.60
C ALA A 38 6.50 4.68 12.59
N THR A 39 5.84 4.66 13.75
CA THR A 39 4.59 5.38 14.01
C THR A 39 4.51 5.80 15.47
N GLN A 40 3.52 6.62 15.80
CA GLN A 40 3.19 7.02 17.17
C GLN A 40 2.33 5.93 17.85
N PRO A 41 2.36 5.81 19.19
CA PRO A 41 1.45 4.92 19.92
C PRO A 41 -0.01 5.16 19.52
N GLY A 42 -0.78 4.08 19.30
CA GLY A 42 -2.17 4.16 18.86
C GLY A 42 -2.41 4.60 17.41
N VAL A 43 -1.38 5.00 16.65
CA VAL A 43 -1.53 5.46 15.26
C VAL A 43 -1.14 4.35 14.28
N PHE A 44 -2.13 3.79 13.59
CA PHE A 44 -1.92 2.79 12.54
C PHE A 44 -1.89 3.49 11.17
N ARG A 45 -0.72 3.53 10.52
CA ARG A 45 -0.59 4.12 9.18
C ARG A 45 -0.97 3.08 8.13
N LEU A 46 -1.88 3.45 7.24
CA LEU A 46 -2.45 2.57 6.20
C LEU A 46 -2.25 3.20 4.81
N GLY A 47 -2.31 2.38 3.77
CA GLY A 47 -2.18 2.82 2.38
C GLY A 47 -0.92 3.66 2.17
N ASP A 48 -1.08 4.81 1.53
CA ASP A 48 0.04 5.72 1.22
C ASP A 48 0.77 6.24 2.47
N GLN A 49 0.13 6.22 3.65
CA GLN A 49 0.79 6.56 4.91
C GLN A 49 1.75 5.47 5.40
N ALA A 50 1.56 4.22 4.97
CA ALA A 50 2.43 3.10 5.28
C ALA A 50 3.58 2.97 4.25
N GLY A 51 3.30 3.31 2.99
CA GLY A 51 4.29 3.38 1.91
C GLY A 51 3.62 3.69 0.58
N VAL A 52 4.41 4.02 -0.44
CA VAL A 52 3.89 4.41 -1.77
C VAL A 52 4.52 3.54 -2.84
N ILE A 53 3.67 2.82 -3.57
CA ILE A 53 4.03 1.99 -4.71
C ILE A 53 3.55 2.67 -6.00
N ASP A 54 4.33 2.55 -7.07
CA ASP A 54 3.92 3.14 -8.34
C ASP A 54 2.69 2.41 -8.92
N SER A 55 1.71 3.21 -9.33
CA SER A 55 0.48 2.75 -9.99
C SER A 55 0.72 1.95 -11.27
N LEU A 56 1.89 2.10 -11.93
CA LEU A 56 2.26 1.32 -13.11
C LEU A 56 2.34 -0.19 -12.79
N ALA A 57 2.58 -0.56 -11.53
CA ALA A 57 2.53 -1.94 -11.05
C ALA A 57 1.11 -2.41 -10.67
N GLY A 58 0.11 -1.51 -10.64
CA GLY A 58 -1.29 -1.83 -10.32
C GLY A 58 -1.60 -2.06 -8.83
N GLU A 59 -0.67 -1.72 -7.93
CA GLU A 59 -0.67 -2.26 -6.55
C GLU A 59 -1.13 -1.27 -5.47
N GLY A 60 -1.43 -0.01 -5.77
CA GLY A 60 -1.77 1.00 -4.73
C GLY A 60 -3.00 0.60 -3.89
N VAL A 61 -4.04 0.07 -4.52
CA VAL A 61 -5.22 -0.48 -3.82
C VAL A 61 -4.87 -1.75 -3.06
N GLY A 62 -4.00 -2.61 -3.62
CA GLY A 62 -3.53 -3.82 -2.96
C GLY A 62 -2.78 -3.52 -1.66
N LEU A 63 -1.88 -2.53 -1.69
CA LEU A 63 -1.16 -2.03 -0.52
C LEU A 63 -2.12 -1.45 0.53
N ALA A 64 -3.13 -0.68 0.11
CA ALA A 64 -4.13 -0.12 1.02
C ALA A 64 -4.97 -1.21 1.70
N LEU A 65 -5.37 -2.24 0.97
CA LEU A 65 -6.10 -3.38 1.53
C LEU A 65 -5.22 -4.22 2.46
N ALA A 66 -4.00 -4.55 2.04
CA ALA A 66 -3.08 -5.35 2.85
C ALA A 66 -2.70 -4.65 4.16
N SER A 67 -2.39 -3.35 4.11
CA SER A 67 -2.14 -2.55 5.32
C SER A 67 -3.38 -2.46 6.21
N GLY A 68 -4.56 -2.21 5.64
CA GLY A 68 -5.82 -2.14 6.38
C GLY A 68 -6.14 -3.44 7.12
N THR A 69 -6.06 -4.58 6.43
CA THR A 69 -6.32 -5.89 7.03
C THR A 69 -5.30 -6.23 8.12
N SER A 70 -4.01 -6.00 7.85
CA SER A 70 -2.94 -6.27 8.81
C SER A 70 -3.06 -5.39 10.07
N ALA A 71 -3.37 -4.10 9.92
CA ALA A 71 -3.60 -3.20 11.03
C ALA A 71 -4.82 -3.59 11.86
N ALA A 72 -5.93 -3.96 11.20
CA ALA A 72 -7.13 -4.42 11.89
C ALA A 72 -6.83 -5.68 12.74
N ARG A 73 -6.09 -6.66 12.19
CA ARG A 73 -5.66 -7.85 12.95
C ARG A 73 -4.84 -7.48 14.18
N HIS A 74 -3.85 -6.61 14.03
CA HIS A 74 -3.00 -6.16 15.16
C HIS A 74 -3.80 -5.38 16.21
N PHE A 75 -4.70 -4.49 15.78
CA PHE A 75 -5.56 -3.74 16.69
C PHE A 75 -6.51 -4.65 17.48
N LEU A 76 -7.10 -5.66 16.82
CA LEU A 76 -7.98 -6.62 17.52
C LEU A 76 -7.24 -7.49 18.54
N GLN A 77 -5.94 -7.76 18.33
CA GLN A 77 -5.13 -8.60 19.21
C GLN A 77 -4.48 -7.83 20.37
N GLY A 78 -3.99 -6.61 20.12
CA GLY A 78 -3.18 -5.86 21.07
C GLY A 78 -3.64 -4.41 21.28
N GLY A 79 -4.80 -4.03 20.77
CA GLY A 79 -5.34 -2.68 20.91
C GLY A 79 -4.43 -1.60 20.32
N ALA A 80 -4.47 -0.42 20.93
CA ALA A 80 -3.67 0.74 20.50
C ALA A 80 -2.15 0.50 20.61
N ASP A 81 -1.71 -0.34 21.54
CA ASP A 81 -0.28 -0.61 21.80
C ASP A 81 0.35 -1.42 20.66
N ALA A 82 -0.45 -2.12 19.85
CA ALA A 82 0.04 -2.89 18.71
C ALA A 82 0.50 -2.03 17.53
N ALA A 83 0.24 -0.71 17.54
CA ALA A 83 0.50 0.19 16.40
C ALA A 83 1.96 0.16 15.93
N GLN A 84 2.92 0.21 16.87
CA GLN A 84 4.34 0.27 16.52
C GLN A 84 4.86 -1.08 16.00
N VAL A 85 4.39 -2.19 16.57
CA VAL A 85 4.72 -3.55 16.11
C VAL A 85 4.17 -3.78 14.71
N TYR A 86 2.91 -3.41 14.48
CA TYR A 86 2.28 -3.44 13.16
C TYR A 86 3.12 -2.66 12.15
N GLN A 87 3.49 -1.40 12.46
CA GLN A 87 4.19 -0.54 11.51
C GLN A 87 5.54 -1.13 11.10
N ALA A 88 6.32 -1.63 12.07
CA ALA A 88 7.62 -2.23 11.80
C ALA A 88 7.49 -3.50 10.93
N ARG A 89 6.52 -4.37 11.24
CA ARG A 89 6.27 -5.60 10.48
C ARG A 89 5.79 -5.32 9.07
N PHE A 90 4.79 -4.45 8.92
CA PHE A 90 4.25 -4.10 7.61
C PHE A 90 5.30 -3.43 6.73
N ALA A 91 6.15 -2.57 7.28
CA ALA A 91 7.25 -1.97 6.53
C ALA A 91 8.30 -2.99 6.04
N GLY A 92 8.45 -4.12 6.75
CA GLY A 92 9.23 -5.27 6.31
C GLY A 92 8.56 -6.00 5.15
N HIS A 93 7.28 -6.32 5.27
CA HIS A 93 6.49 -7.00 4.23
C HIS A 93 6.38 -6.17 2.95
N ALA A 94 6.17 -4.85 3.06
CA ALA A 94 6.06 -3.95 1.93
C ALA A 94 7.40 -3.67 1.23
N ARG A 95 8.55 -3.95 1.88
CA ARG A 95 9.88 -3.60 1.34
C ARG A 95 10.15 -4.23 -0.02
N ARG A 96 9.94 -5.54 -0.15
CA ARG A 96 10.25 -6.29 -1.37
C ARG A 96 9.29 -5.91 -2.53
N PRO A 97 7.97 -5.92 -2.34
CA PRO A 97 6.99 -5.45 -3.31
C PRO A 97 7.29 -4.05 -3.87
N ILE A 98 7.54 -3.09 -2.98
CA ILE A 98 7.88 -1.71 -3.38
C ILE A 98 9.18 -1.68 -4.19
N ALA A 99 10.22 -2.40 -3.75
CA ALA A 99 11.50 -2.44 -4.47
C ALA A 99 11.36 -3.05 -5.88
N ILE A 100 10.53 -4.07 -6.04
CA ILE A 100 10.29 -4.71 -7.35
C ILE A 100 9.52 -3.77 -8.27
N ALA A 101 8.48 -3.09 -7.79
CA ALA A 101 7.77 -2.11 -8.58
C ALA A 101 8.68 -0.97 -9.06
N GLN A 102 9.57 -0.49 -8.19
CA GLN A 102 10.58 0.52 -8.56
C GLN A 102 11.55 0.01 -9.64
N LEU A 103 11.96 -1.26 -9.56
CA LEU A 103 12.82 -1.86 -10.59
C LEU A 103 12.10 -1.99 -11.94
N VAL A 104 10.85 -2.47 -11.92
CA VAL A 104 10.02 -2.60 -13.14
C VAL A 104 9.86 -1.24 -13.80
N LYS A 105 9.55 -0.20 -13.02
CA LYS A 105 9.47 1.19 -13.50
C LYS A 105 10.79 1.66 -14.11
N ALA A 106 11.91 1.48 -13.40
CA ALA A 106 13.22 1.90 -13.89
C ALA A 106 13.63 1.20 -15.20
N VAL A 107 13.19 -0.04 -15.42
CA VAL A 107 13.37 -0.77 -16.67
C VAL A 107 12.46 -0.23 -17.77
N ALA A 108 11.18 0.03 -17.46
CA ALA A 108 10.20 0.56 -18.40
C ALA A 108 10.55 1.98 -18.89
N GLU A 109 11.16 2.81 -18.03
CA GLU A 109 11.59 4.18 -18.35
C GLU A 109 12.85 4.23 -19.23
N ARG A 110 13.51 3.09 -19.48
CA ARG A 110 14.71 3.01 -20.33
C ARG A 110 14.35 2.42 -21.70
N PRO A 111 14.35 3.22 -22.80
CA PRO A 111 13.85 2.77 -24.11
C PRO A 111 14.52 1.50 -24.64
N ALA A 112 15.84 1.38 -24.46
CA ALA A 112 16.61 0.21 -24.87
C ALA A 112 16.20 -1.07 -24.12
N LEU A 113 15.85 -0.96 -22.84
CA LEU A 113 15.45 -2.11 -22.02
C LEU A 113 13.96 -2.41 -22.15
N ALA A 114 13.12 -1.39 -22.34
CA ALA A 114 11.68 -1.54 -22.55
C ALA A 114 11.38 -2.39 -23.79
N GLY A 115 12.11 -2.20 -24.90
CA GLY A 115 11.96 -3.01 -26.11
C GLY A 115 12.32 -4.48 -25.90
N VAL A 116 13.40 -4.74 -25.15
CA VAL A 116 13.83 -6.10 -24.78
C VAL A 116 12.81 -6.75 -23.83
N ALA A 117 12.37 -6.04 -22.80
CA ALA A 117 11.37 -6.50 -21.85
C ALA A 117 10.04 -6.82 -22.54
N ALA A 118 9.57 -5.97 -23.45
CA ALA A 118 8.36 -6.23 -24.24
C ALA A 118 8.53 -7.42 -25.21
N GLY A 119 9.73 -7.63 -25.74
CA GLY A 119 10.06 -8.81 -26.54
C GLY A 119 10.03 -10.11 -25.73
N ILE A 120 10.56 -10.09 -24.50
CA ILE A 120 10.52 -11.21 -23.56
C ILE A 120 9.08 -11.47 -23.10
N ALA A 121 8.33 -10.43 -22.73
CA ALA A 121 6.93 -10.51 -22.31
C ALA A 121 6.05 -11.21 -23.36
N ARG A 122 6.24 -10.86 -24.65
CA ARG A 122 5.53 -11.49 -25.77
C ARG A 122 5.87 -12.97 -25.96
N ARG A 123 7.11 -13.36 -25.67
CA ARG A 123 7.58 -14.75 -25.84
C ARG A 123 7.32 -15.62 -24.62
N SER A 124 7.09 -15.01 -23.46
CA SER A 124 6.95 -15.75 -22.20
C SER A 124 5.97 -15.05 -21.26
N PRO A 125 4.65 -15.18 -21.52
CA PRO A 125 3.60 -14.57 -20.68
C PRO A 125 3.67 -15.01 -19.21
N TRP A 126 4.14 -16.24 -18.95
CA TRP A 126 4.29 -16.78 -17.60
C TRP A 126 5.27 -15.97 -16.72
N LEU A 127 6.24 -15.28 -17.32
CA LEU A 127 7.21 -14.44 -16.62
C LEU A 127 6.55 -13.18 -16.06
N ILE A 128 5.60 -12.61 -16.81
CA ILE A 128 4.81 -11.45 -16.41
C ILE A 128 3.93 -11.81 -15.21
N ASP A 129 3.28 -12.96 -15.29
CA ASP A 129 2.43 -13.48 -14.22
C ASP A 129 3.23 -13.78 -12.93
N ARG A 130 4.47 -14.26 -13.05
CA ARG A 130 5.40 -14.40 -11.92
C ARG A 130 5.86 -13.06 -11.35
N LEU A 131 6.18 -12.08 -12.19
CA LEU A 131 6.58 -10.73 -11.74
C LEU A 131 5.44 -10.00 -11.03
N ALA A 132 4.22 -10.11 -11.54
CA ALA A 132 3.02 -9.57 -10.89
C ALA A 132 2.78 -10.21 -9.51
N ARG A 133 2.99 -11.52 -9.36
CA ARG A 133 2.95 -12.16 -8.04
C ARG A 133 4.03 -11.68 -7.08
N LEU A 134 5.18 -11.24 -7.59
CA LEU A 134 6.29 -10.75 -6.78
C LEU A 134 6.11 -9.29 -6.34
N THR A 135 5.31 -8.50 -7.06
CA THR A 135 4.86 -7.17 -6.62
C THR A 135 3.69 -7.25 -5.67
N ARG A 136 2.98 -8.38 -5.61
CA ARG A 136 1.84 -8.57 -4.72
C ARG A 136 2.28 -8.63 -3.27
N ILE A 137 1.66 -7.81 -2.44
CA ILE A 137 1.72 -7.96 -0.99
C ILE A 137 0.72 -9.06 -0.62
N ASP A 138 1.24 -10.25 -0.36
CA ASP A 138 0.44 -11.37 0.15
C ASP A 138 0.03 -11.13 1.61
N ASP A 139 -1.21 -11.52 1.92
CA ASP A 139 -1.86 -11.36 3.23
C ASP A 139 -1.58 -12.56 4.16
N SER A 140 -0.58 -13.40 3.84
CA SER A 140 -0.33 -14.70 4.45
C SER A 140 0.51 -14.62 5.72
N ASP A 141 -0.09 -14.08 6.78
CA ASP A 141 0.15 -14.59 8.14
C ASP A 141 -0.82 -15.77 8.35
N HIS A 142 -0.28 -17.00 8.37
CA HIS A 142 -0.86 -18.15 9.07
C HIS A 142 -0.23 -18.21 10.46
#